data_AF-A0A1A2E3K5-F1
#
_entry.id   AF-A0A1A2E3K5-F1
#
_cell.length_a   1.000
_cell.length_b   1.000
_cell.length_c   1.000
_cell.angle_alpha   90.00
_cell.angle_beta   90.00
_cell.angle_gamma   90.00
#
_symmetry.space_group_name_H-M   'P 1'
#
loop_
_entity.id
_entity.type
_entity.pdbx_description
1 polymer ?
#
loop_
_entity_poly.entity_id
_entity_poly.type
_entity_poly.pdbx_seq_one_letter_code
_entity_poly.pdbx_strand_id
1 'polypeptide(L)'
;MEPEDQSIDGETRGQWYLRQMLGSANISGGSLSHLMSGNLSLQIEHHLFPDLASNRFCEIAPKVAEQVASAWRNVIRLSLPNDLLSSGVHGAQAVAAVA
;
A
#
# COMPACT_ATOMS: atom_id res chain seq x y z
N MET A 1 5.06 13.99 -25.27
CA MET A 1 4.19 13.06 -24.53
C MET A 1 4.47 11.72 -25.13
N GLU A 2 5.21 10.87 -24.42
CA GLU A 2 5.47 9.52 -24.92
C GLU A 2 4.16 8.73 -24.96
N PRO A 3 3.94 7.88 -25.98
CA PRO A 3 2.77 7.02 -26.06
C PRO A 3 2.63 6.12 -24.81
N GLU A 4 1.44 6.07 -24.21
CA GLU A 4 1.20 5.33 -22.97
C GLU A 4 1.35 3.80 -23.13
N ASP A 5 1.09 3.29 -24.33
CA ASP A 5 1.18 1.88 -24.73
C ASP A 5 2.59 1.29 -24.54
N GLN A 6 3.64 2.06 -24.83
CA GLN A 6 5.03 1.63 -24.61
C GLN A 6 5.38 1.42 -23.12
N SER A 7 4.65 2.07 -22.20
CA SER A 7 4.92 1.97 -20.76
C SER A 7 4.32 0.72 -20.10
N ILE A 8 3.38 0.05 -20.79
CA ILE A 8 2.61 -1.09 -20.29
C ILE A 8 2.99 -2.41 -20.97
N ASP A 9 3.72 -2.34 -22.08
CA ASP A 9 4.26 -3.52 -22.76
C ASP A 9 5.24 -4.29 -21.86
N GLY A 10 4.98 -5.59 -21.69
CA GLY A 10 5.78 -6.46 -20.82
C GLY A 10 5.51 -6.30 -19.32
N GLU A 11 4.47 -5.55 -18.92
CA GLU A 11 4.07 -5.40 -17.52
C GLU A 11 3.73 -6.77 -16.90
N THR A 12 4.39 -7.08 -15.79
CA THR A 12 4.05 -8.25 -14.98
C THR A 12 2.74 -8.03 -14.25
N ARG A 13 2.07 -9.13 -13.86
CA ARG A 13 0.84 -9.07 -13.04
C ARG A 13 1.02 -8.27 -11.75
N GLY A 14 2.19 -8.35 -11.12
CA GLY A 14 2.51 -7.60 -9.90
C GLY A 14 2.63 -6.09 -10.14
N GLN A 15 3.26 -5.69 -11.26
CA GLN A 15 3.33 -4.29 -11.66
C GLN A 15 1.95 -3.73 -12.00
N TRP A 16 1.09 -4.54 -12.66
CA TRP A 16 -0.31 -4.17 -12.89
C TRP A 16 -1.04 -3.86 -11.59
N TYR A 17 -0.97 -4.75 -10.59
CA TYR A 17 -1.59 -4.53 -9.27
C TYR A 17 -1.02 -3.30 -8.56
N LEU A 18 0.30 -3.10 -8.62
CA LEU A 18 0.95 -1.94 -8.02
C LEU A 18 0.45 -0.64 -8.66
N ARG A 19 0.37 -0.59 -9.99
CA ARG A 19 -0.13 0.58 -10.73
C ARG A 19 -1.60 0.85 -10.43
N GLN A 20 -2.45 -0.19 -10.39
CA GLN A 20 -3.85 -0.06 -10.00
C GLN A 20 -4.00 0.54 -8.59
N MET A 21 -3.19 0.05 -7.64
CA MET A 21 -3.21 0.52 -6.25
C MET A 21 -2.68 1.96 -6.12
N LEU A 22 -1.61 2.32 -6.83
CA LEU A 22 -1.02 3.68 -6.77
C LEU A 22 -1.85 4.71 -7.53
N GLY A 23 -2.60 4.29 -8.55
CA GLY A 23 -3.45 5.16 -9.37
C GLY A 23 -4.86 5.38 -8.81
N SER A 24 -5.22 4.74 -7.70
CA SER A 24 -6.56 4.81 -7.10
C SER A 24 -6.50 5.13 -5.61
N ALA A 25 -7.61 5.63 -5.06
CA ALA A 25 -7.75 5.89 -3.64
C ALA A 25 -9.23 5.78 -3.23
N ASN A 26 -9.47 5.32 -2.00
CA ASN A 26 -10.81 5.30 -1.42
C ASN A 26 -11.10 6.65 -0.75
N ILE A 27 -12.24 7.26 -1.06
CA ILE A 27 -12.72 8.43 -0.31
C ILE A 27 -13.43 7.99 0.96
N SER A 28 -13.16 8.66 2.08
CA SER A 28 -13.77 8.37 3.37
C SER A 28 -15.00 9.24 3.62
N GLY A 29 -16.02 8.67 4.29
CA GLY A 29 -17.23 9.39 4.67
C GLY A 29 -18.28 8.45 5.28
N GLY A 30 -19.42 9.01 5.70
CA GLY A 30 -20.56 8.21 6.16
C GLY A 30 -21.33 7.53 5.01
N SER A 31 -22.32 6.70 5.35
CA SER A 31 -23.12 5.95 4.38
C SER A 31 -23.78 6.81 3.30
N LEU A 32 -24.15 8.05 3.64
CA LEU A 32 -24.68 9.00 2.65
C LEU A 32 -23.62 9.41 1.62
N SER A 33 -22.38 9.66 2.03
CA SER A 33 -21.27 9.97 1.11
C SER A 33 -20.96 8.78 0.21
N HIS A 34 -20.96 7.57 0.77
CA HIS A 34 -20.79 6.33 0.01
C HIS A 34 -21.84 6.18 -1.11
N LEU A 35 -23.11 6.41 -0.78
CA LEU A 35 -24.21 6.35 -1.74
C LEU A 35 -24.13 7.47 -2.78
N MET A 36 -23.96 8.72 -2.34
CA MET A 36 -23.93 9.90 -3.22
C MET A 36 -22.73 9.92 -4.15
N SER A 37 -21.61 9.34 -3.73
CA SER A 37 -20.45 9.18 -4.59
C SER A 37 -20.56 7.98 -5.55
N GLY A 38 -21.52 7.07 -5.37
CA GLY A 38 -21.64 5.88 -6.19
C GLY A 38 -20.47 4.91 -5.98
N ASN A 39 -20.16 4.60 -4.71
CA ASN A 39 -19.11 3.67 -4.28
C ASN A 39 -17.66 4.16 -4.51
N LEU A 40 -17.40 5.48 -4.58
CA LEU A 40 -16.01 5.97 -4.64
C LEU A 40 -15.18 5.62 -3.38
N SER A 41 -15.82 5.19 -2.30
CA SER A 41 -15.12 4.68 -1.12
C SER A 41 -14.55 3.26 -1.29
N LEU A 42 -14.73 2.62 -2.45
CA LEU A 42 -14.27 1.27 -2.78
C LEU A 42 -13.54 1.20 -4.14
N GLN A 43 -12.87 2.30 -4.50
CA GLN A 43 -12.15 2.47 -5.75
C GLN A 43 -10.91 1.58 -5.87
N ILE A 44 -10.18 1.37 -4.77
CA ILE A 44 -9.03 0.46 -4.75
C ILE A 44 -9.50 -0.96 -5.08
N GLU A 45 -10.58 -1.41 -4.44
CA GLU A 45 -11.19 -2.73 -4.70
C GLU A 45 -11.66 -2.85 -6.15
N HIS A 46 -12.30 -1.81 -6.69
CA HIS A 46 -12.75 -1.77 -8.08
C HIS A 46 -11.59 -1.89 -9.08
N HIS A 47 -10.46 -1.21 -8.83
CA HIS A 47 -9.28 -1.29 -9.71
C HIS A 47 -8.56 -2.64 -9.59
N LEU A 48 -8.49 -3.23 -8.40
CA LEU A 48 -7.83 -4.53 -8.20
C LEU A 48 -8.68 -5.72 -8.67
N PHE A 49 -10.01 -5.60 -8.62
CA PHE A 49 -10.97 -6.66 -8.96
C PHE A 49 -12.11 -6.14 -9.85
N PRO A 50 -11.80 -5.70 -11.09
CA PRO A 50 -12.79 -5.06 -11.97
C PRO A 50 -13.96 -5.98 -12.36
N ASP A 51 -13.75 -7.29 -12.35
CA ASP A 51 -14.77 -8.29 -12.70
C ASP A 51 -15.69 -8.66 -11.53
N LEU A 52 -15.38 -8.22 -10.31
CA LEU A 52 -16.22 -8.50 -9.14
C LEU A 52 -17.39 -7.51 -9.09
N ALA A 53 -18.60 -8.03 -8.90
CA ALA A 53 -19.79 -7.20 -8.75
C ALA A 53 -19.65 -6.21 -7.58
N SER A 54 -19.97 -4.93 -7.82
CA SER A 54 -19.62 -3.83 -6.89
C SER A 54 -20.26 -3.93 -5.51
N ASN A 55 -21.37 -4.65 -5.38
CA ASN A 55 -22.03 -4.92 -4.10
C ASN A 55 -21.18 -5.79 -3.16
N ARG A 56 -20.16 -6.48 -3.68
CA ARG A 56 -19.29 -7.37 -2.91
C ARG A 56 -17.96 -6.72 -2.50
N PHE A 57 -17.65 -5.51 -2.98
CA PHE A 57 -16.40 -4.86 -2.63
C PHE A 57 -16.26 -4.62 -1.11
N CYS A 58 -17.37 -4.29 -0.43
CA CYS A 58 -17.39 -4.18 1.04
C CYS A 58 -16.92 -5.46 1.76
N GLU A 59 -17.18 -6.64 1.18
CA GLU A 59 -16.79 -7.93 1.77
C GLU A 59 -15.27 -8.15 1.72
N ILE A 60 -14.62 -7.65 0.67
CA ILE A 60 -13.19 -7.85 0.44
C ILE A 60 -12.33 -6.68 0.93
N ALA A 61 -12.91 -5.49 1.10
CA ALA A 61 -12.19 -4.28 1.48
C ALA A 61 -11.29 -4.45 2.72
N PRO A 62 -11.71 -5.12 3.82
CA PRO A 62 -10.82 -5.35 4.96
C PRO A 62 -9.58 -6.18 4.61
N LYS A 63 -9.74 -7.19 3.75
CA LYS A 63 -8.64 -8.05 3.31
C LYS A 63 -7.70 -7.30 2.36
N VAL A 64 -8.26 -6.50 1.46
CA VAL A 64 -7.47 -5.64 0.56
C VAL A 64 -6.62 -4.65 1.38
N ALA A 65 -7.22 -3.97 2.35
CA ALA A 65 -6.51 -3.05 3.24
C ALA A 65 -5.36 -3.74 4.00
N GLU A 66 -5.60 -4.96 4.52
CA GLU A 66 -4.56 -5.74 5.20
C GLU A 66 -3.38 -6.08 4.28
N GLN A 67 -3.67 -6.53 3.05
CA GLN A 67 -2.64 -6.86 2.06
C GLN A 67 -1.83 -5.63 1.66
N VAL A 68 -2.50 -4.51 1.38
CA VAL A 68 -1.85 -3.23 1.05
C VAL A 68 -0.95 -2.77 2.20
N ALA A 69 -1.46 -2.82 3.44
CA ALA A 69 -0.67 -2.48 4.62
C ALA A 69 0.55 -3.40 4.79
N SER A 70 0.41 -4.70 4.47
CA SER A 70 1.52 -5.65 4.54
C SER A 70 2.65 -5.33 3.55
N ALA A 71 2.31 -4.88 2.35
CA ALA A 71 3.29 -4.44 1.36
C ALA A 71 4.04 -3.19 1.86
N TRP A 72 3.33 -2.21 2.42
CA TRP A 72 3.93 -1.01 2.98
C TRP A 72 4.83 -1.27 4.19
N ARG A 73 4.54 -2.28 5.02
CA ARG A 73 5.44 -2.70 6.10
C ARG A 73 6.81 -3.11 5.56
N ASN A 74 6.85 -3.85 4.46
CA ASN A 74 8.11 -4.27 3.85
C ASN A 74 8.85 -3.08 3.25
N VAL A 75 8.14 -2.17 2.57
CA VAL A 75 8.74 -0.95 2.02
C VAL A 75 9.35 -0.10 3.14
N ILE A 76 8.61 0.18 4.21
CA ILE A 76 9.13 0.97 5.35
C ILE A 76 10.34 0.28 5.96
N ARG A 77 10.25 -1.02 6.25
CA ARG A 77 11.35 -1.79 6.84
C ARG A 77 12.62 -1.73 5.99
N LEU A 78 12.49 -1.87 4.68
CA LEU A 78 13.63 -1.88 3.75
C LEU A 78 14.18 -0.46 3.47
N SER A 79 13.36 0.58 3.65
CA SER A 79 13.78 1.97 3.51
C SER A 79 14.49 2.53 4.75
N LEU A 80 14.46 1.83 5.88
CA LEU A 80 15.18 2.23 7.09
C LEU A 80 16.62 1.68 7.10
N PRO A 81 17.62 2.49 7.51
CA PRO A 81 18.97 2.00 7.77
C PRO A 81 18.99 0.76 8.67
N ASN A 82 19.77 -0.26 8.29
CA ASN A 82 19.91 -1.50 9.09
C ASN A 82 20.40 -1.24 10.52
N ASP A 83 21.07 -0.10 10.75
CA ASP A 83 21.66 0.31 12.03
C ASP A 83 20.73 1.09 12.98
N LEU A 84 19.47 1.31 12.57
CA LEU A 84 18.47 1.98 13.42
C LEU A 84 18.20 1.26 14.75
N LEU A 85 18.49 -0.05 14.83
CA LEU A 85 18.43 -0.83 16.06
C LEU A 85 19.81 -1.16 16.64
N SER A 86 20.91 -0.93 15.92
CA SER A 86 22.28 -1.27 16.35
C SER A 86 22.96 -0.14 17.15
N SER A 87 22.49 1.10 16.96
CA SER A 87 23.01 2.31 17.60
C SER A 87 22.92 2.34 19.14
N GLY A 88 22.13 1.45 19.75
CA GLY A 88 21.99 1.35 21.22
C GLY A 88 23.03 0.47 21.93
N VAL A 89 23.78 -0.36 21.20
CA VAL A 89 24.63 -1.41 21.81
C VAL A 89 26.09 -0.96 22.02
N HIS A 90 26.55 0.06 21.30
CA HIS A 90 27.95 0.52 21.37
C HIS A 90 28.22 1.60 22.45
N GLY A 91 27.17 2.20 23.04
CA GLY A 91 27.31 3.25 24.06
C GLY A 91 27.61 2.74 25.48
N ALA A 92 27.36 1.46 25.77
CA ALA A 92 27.49 0.91 27.12
C ALA A 92 28.92 0.45 27.48
N GLN A 93 29.79 0.19 26.50
CA GLN A 93 31.15 -0.31 26.77
C GLN A 93 32.20 0.79 26.98
N ALA A 94 31.88 2.05 26.66
CA ALA A 94 32.84 3.16 26.80
C ALA A 94 33.03 3.67 28.25
N VAL A 95 32.14 3.31 29.19
CA VAL A 95 32.21 3.80 30.59
C VAL A 95 33.03 2.87 31.50
N ALA A 96 33.40 1.66 31.04
CA ALA A 96 34.12 0.67 31.86
C ALA A 96 35.66 0.68 31.70
N ALA A 97 36.23 1.54 30.83
CA ALA A 97 37.66 1.54 30.52
C ALA A 97 38.48 2.67 31.18
N VAL A 98 37.91 3.39 32.16
CA VAL A 98 38.58 4.50 32.88
C VAL A 98 38.49 4.32 34.41
N ALA A 99 38.43 3.09 34.92
CA ALA A 99 38.47 2.78 36.34
C ALA A 99 39.65 1.88 36.68
#